data_AF-A0A093ZBK5-F1
#
_entry.id   AF-A0A093ZBK5-F1
#
_cell.length_a   1.000
_cell.length_b   1.000
_cell.length_c   1.000
_cell.angle_alpha   90.00
_cell.angle_beta   90.00
_cell.angle_gamma   90.00
#
_symmetry.space_group_name_H-M   'P 1'
#
loop_
_entity.id
_entity.type
_entity.pdbx_description
1 polymer ?
#
loop_
_entity_poly.entity_id
_entity_poly.type
_entity_poly.pdbx_seq_one_letter_code
_entity_poly.pdbx_strand_id
1 'polypeptide(L)'
;MTSRNRRRTSLLFEAFRLGGAKALSEIYAAHGAVRNARPVAFPNDMMWWDDERVEATVNRAYVESHLRPDETIRLDQQLEFGDGLTDDTYFEWIVTKAKRIFLILADIGVPDQIFHAVDDSWDDDDLPLQLDQVARLQLRRTKDGRLDRRFFERQFTYFMRHLKLEENLIYEDVEIVPLEPLDRRHVGTQANPTHSDVDKVCIPGRPDDIFIRRRISLGGGPGQVTEADFLSGIERMRTRSNQHLVSLWASYIHKSTGYLLLSPIHEWTLASVLTTFPPSIKILAKRDRRILLLDWMHCLADAVASLHHLGLAHGQIKPSNIFLDMDNKIFLGDVDVFGLEPVKQFDQENYDYGPPELSSNINAASDEPQHLIDRMRRKSSATSPEPSPRRPLPPSPPASPSDTNIISSTTPFLPAPAAPPSPTGDPSKGDIYSLGCIYLELLTILMKRSSRSFSRHRASNNAQPPRRNAPPADSSFHHNTAEVESWVSNLAKDARQKEDRLFRGITHLLNLTLRMLSPHPMDRPSARFCEERVYEILTNNSGVEGTHCGSARMWRVVDGMVEVARAVPEVGSEVAGGGGRGQN
;
A
#
# COMPACT_ATOMS: atom_id res chain seq x y z
N MET A 1 21.80 -46.25 -15.56
CA MET A 1 20.55 -45.68 -14.98
C MET A 1 20.62 -44.17 -14.65
N THR A 2 21.77 -43.52 -14.75
CA THR A 2 21.99 -42.10 -14.38
C THR A 2 21.73 -41.08 -15.50
N SER A 3 21.60 -41.50 -16.76
CA SER A 3 21.37 -40.60 -17.91
C SER A 3 19.89 -40.29 -18.19
N ARG A 4 18.97 -41.22 -17.87
CA ARG A 4 17.51 -41.02 -18.08
C ARG A 4 16.86 -40.05 -17.07
N ASN A 5 17.43 -39.89 -15.88
CA ASN A 5 16.91 -38.93 -14.88
C ASN A 5 17.27 -37.47 -15.21
N ARG A 6 18.37 -37.21 -15.92
CA ARG A 6 18.78 -35.84 -16.31
C ARG A 6 17.90 -35.22 -17.40
N ARG A 7 17.33 -36.06 -18.29
CA ARG A 7 16.40 -35.62 -19.34
C ARG A 7 14.95 -35.45 -18.85
N ARG A 8 14.52 -36.21 -17.85
CA ARG A 8 13.21 -36.01 -17.19
C ARG A 8 13.18 -34.73 -16.34
N THR A 9 14.31 -34.36 -15.72
CA THR A 9 14.43 -33.08 -15.02
C THR A 9 14.49 -31.89 -15.97
N SER A 10 15.02 -32.02 -17.20
CA SER A 10 15.02 -30.90 -18.16
C SER A 10 13.67 -30.69 -18.84
N LEU A 11 12.88 -31.73 -19.11
CA LEU A 11 11.51 -31.60 -19.63
C LEU A 11 10.53 -31.03 -18.59
N LEU A 12 10.72 -31.33 -17.29
CA LEU A 12 10.01 -30.66 -16.21
C LEU A 12 10.43 -29.18 -16.06
N PHE A 13 11.70 -28.87 -16.32
CA PHE A 13 12.22 -27.50 -16.30
C PHE A 13 11.71 -26.67 -17.50
N GLU A 14 11.57 -27.31 -18.66
CA GLU A 14 11.03 -26.69 -19.88
C GLU A 14 9.51 -26.52 -19.77
N ALA A 15 8.80 -27.43 -19.09
CA ALA A 15 7.41 -27.23 -18.67
C ALA A 15 7.27 -26.14 -17.57
N PHE A 16 8.25 -25.98 -16.68
CA PHE A 16 8.32 -24.88 -15.69
C PHE A 16 8.59 -23.52 -16.35
N ARG A 17 9.27 -23.50 -17.50
CA ARG A 17 9.58 -22.29 -18.26
C ARG A 17 8.50 -21.93 -19.29
N LEU A 18 7.79 -22.92 -19.85
CA LEU A 18 6.78 -22.74 -20.91
C LEU A 18 5.32 -22.84 -20.41
N GLY A 19 5.06 -23.41 -19.22
CA GLY A 19 3.73 -23.51 -18.60
C GLY A 19 3.48 -22.45 -17.51
N GLY A 20 4.06 -21.26 -17.70
CA GLY A 20 4.22 -20.19 -16.71
C GLY A 20 2.96 -19.84 -15.93
N ALA A 21 3.14 -19.53 -14.64
CA ALA A 21 2.19 -18.98 -13.65
C ALA A 21 0.85 -19.75 -13.43
N LYS A 22 0.22 -20.28 -14.48
CA LYS A 22 -1.11 -20.88 -14.53
C LYS A 22 -1.16 -22.27 -13.87
N ALA A 23 -0.16 -23.12 -14.11
CA ALA A 23 -0.10 -24.47 -13.54
C ALA A 23 0.20 -24.49 -12.03
N LEU A 24 1.00 -23.52 -11.53
CA LEU A 24 1.21 -23.33 -10.09
C LEU A 24 -0.02 -22.69 -9.44
N SER A 25 -0.64 -21.71 -10.11
CA SER A 25 -1.92 -21.13 -9.70
C SER A 25 -3.01 -22.19 -9.46
N GLU A 26 -3.19 -23.15 -10.36
CA GLU A 26 -4.26 -24.17 -10.26
C GLU A 26 -4.02 -25.16 -9.11
N ILE A 27 -2.77 -25.49 -8.80
CA ILE A 27 -2.41 -26.36 -7.67
C ILE A 27 -2.51 -25.60 -6.33
N TYR A 28 -2.17 -24.31 -6.30
CA TYR A 28 -2.30 -23.48 -5.09
C TYR A 28 -3.73 -22.95 -4.87
N ALA A 29 -4.56 -22.84 -5.92
CA ALA A 29 -6.00 -22.60 -5.79
C ALA A 29 -6.69 -23.69 -4.96
N ALA A 30 -6.17 -24.92 -4.93
CA ALA A 30 -6.68 -25.98 -4.05
C ALA A 30 -6.32 -25.79 -2.55
N HIS A 31 -5.36 -24.91 -2.23
CA HIS A 31 -4.85 -24.71 -0.86
C HIS A 31 -5.14 -23.34 -0.24
N GLY A 32 -5.93 -22.50 -0.92
CA GLY A 32 -6.60 -21.34 -0.33
C GLY A 32 -5.69 -20.16 -0.03
N ALA A 33 -5.73 -19.15 -0.90
CA ALA A 33 -5.67 -17.73 -0.55
C ALA A 33 -6.03 -16.89 -1.78
N VAL A 34 -6.97 -15.97 -1.61
CA VAL A 34 -7.45 -14.91 -2.53
C VAL A 34 -8.11 -15.33 -3.86
N ARG A 35 -7.58 -16.24 -4.69
CA ARG A 35 -8.27 -16.65 -5.95
C ARG A 35 -9.62 -17.37 -5.74
N ASN A 36 -9.83 -17.92 -4.54
CA ASN A 36 -11.10 -18.53 -4.13
C ASN A 36 -11.92 -17.63 -3.19
N ALA A 37 -11.45 -16.42 -2.88
CA ALA A 37 -12.27 -15.44 -2.19
C ALA A 37 -13.35 -14.99 -3.18
N ARG A 38 -14.51 -15.65 -3.12
CA ARG A 38 -15.69 -15.15 -3.82
C ARG A 38 -15.98 -13.75 -3.25
N PRO A 39 -16.31 -12.77 -4.10
CA PRO A 39 -16.86 -11.50 -3.63
C PRO A 39 -17.89 -11.80 -2.56
N VAL A 40 -17.90 -11.01 -1.48
CA VAL A 40 -18.99 -11.11 -0.51
C VAL A 40 -20.26 -10.89 -1.33
N ALA A 41 -21.06 -11.95 -1.49
CA ALA A 41 -22.31 -11.89 -2.22
C ALA A 41 -23.12 -10.77 -1.58
N PHE A 42 -23.19 -9.64 -2.27
CA PHE A 42 -24.17 -8.63 -1.94
C PHE A 42 -25.55 -9.28 -2.03
N PRO A 43 -26.53 -8.84 -1.23
CA PRO A 43 -27.91 -9.24 -1.44
C PRO A 43 -28.22 -9.15 -2.94
N ASN A 44 -28.90 -10.17 -3.45
CA ASN A 44 -29.05 -10.55 -4.86
C ASN A 44 -29.69 -9.50 -5.82
N ASP A 45 -29.55 -8.19 -5.57
CA ASP A 45 -30.27 -7.11 -6.27
C ASP A 45 -29.38 -5.98 -6.86
N MET A 46 -28.08 -5.91 -6.59
CA MET A 46 -27.20 -4.95 -7.28
C MET A 46 -26.61 -5.56 -8.55
N MET A 47 -27.32 -5.39 -9.67
CA MET A 47 -26.75 -5.59 -11.00
C MET A 47 -25.79 -4.45 -11.33
N TRP A 48 -24.52 -4.78 -11.56
CA TRP A 48 -23.55 -3.83 -12.11
C TRP A 48 -23.83 -3.57 -13.59
N TRP A 49 -24.07 -2.31 -13.93
CA TRP A 49 -24.24 -1.78 -15.29
C TRP A 49 -22.94 -1.12 -15.78
N ASP A 50 -22.00 -1.95 -16.25
CA ASP A 50 -20.87 -1.44 -17.01
C ASP A 50 -21.28 -1.08 -18.44
N ASP A 51 -20.40 -0.37 -19.15
CA ASP A 51 -20.68 0.11 -20.50
C ASP A 51 -21.00 -1.07 -21.45
N GLU A 52 -20.25 -2.16 -21.36
CA GLU A 52 -20.46 -3.35 -22.18
C GLU A 52 -21.84 -3.99 -21.94
N ARG A 53 -22.31 -4.04 -20.69
CA ARG A 53 -23.65 -4.54 -20.36
C ARG A 53 -24.75 -3.59 -20.80
N VAL A 54 -24.58 -2.28 -20.63
CA VAL A 54 -25.55 -1.29 -21.12
C VAL A 54 -25.71 -1.47 -22.64
N GLU A 55 -24.59 -1.56 -23.36
CA GLU A 55 -24.54 -1.80 -24.80
C GLU A 55 -25.22 -3.12 -25.20
N ALA A 56 -24.95 -4.22 -24.49
CA ALA A 56 -25.53 -5.52 -24.80
C ALA A 56 -27.02 -5.63 -24.45
N THR A 57 -27.47 -4.93 -23.41
CA THR A 57 -28.83 -5.05 -22.88
C THR A 57 -29.83 -4.23 -23.70
N VAL A 58 -29.49 -2.99 -24.04
CA VAL A 58 -30.40 -2.09 -24.77
C VAL A 58 -30.35 -2.39 -26.26
N ASN A 59 -31.04 -3.46 -26.65
CA ASN A 59 -31.27 -3.85 -28.03
C ASN A 59 -32.76 -3.72 -28.41
N ARG A 60 -33.09 -3.93 -29.69
CA ARG A 60 -34.46 -3.79 -30.20
C ARG A 60 -35.48 -4.60 -29.40
N ALA A 61 -35.22 -5.88 -29.20
CA ALA A 61 -36.13 -6.75 -28.45
C ALA A 61 -36.34 -6.27 -27.01
N TYR A 62 -35.29 -5.79 -26.35
CA TYR A 62 -35.39 -5.22 -25.01
C TYR A 62 -36.26 -3.96 -24.98
N VAL A 63 -36.02 -3.00 -25.88
CA VAL A 63 -36.81 -1.76 -25.96
C VAL A 63 -38.29 -2.08 -26.24
N GLU A 64 -38.56 -2.90 -27.24
CA GLU A 64 -39.92 -3.30 -27.61
C GLU A 64 -40.65 -4.01 -26.45
N SER A 65 -39.96 -4.86 -25.69
CA SER A 65 -40.56 -5.56 -24.54
C SER A 65 -40.99 -4.66 -23.37
N HIS A 66 -40.45 -3.45 -23.28
CA HIS A 66 -40.78 -2.50 -22.20
C HIS A 66 -41.80 -1.44 -22.64
N LEU A 67 -42.18 -1.41 -23.92
CA LEU A 67 -43.15 -0.47 -24.46
C LEU A 67 -44.47 -1.18 -24.79
N ARG A 68 -45.56 -0.41 -24.86
CA ARG A 68 -46.86 -0.93 -25.32
C ARG A 68 -46.87 -1.07 -26.85
N PRO A 69 -47.68 -1.97 -27.43
CA PRO A 69 -47.71 -2.20 -28.88
C PRO A 69 -47.98 -0.95 -29.73
N ASP A 70 -48.76 0.00 -29.21
CA ASP A 70 -49.04 1.29 -29.85
C ASP A 70 -47.84 2.25 -29.80
N GLU A 71 -47.04 2.18 -28.74
CA GLU A 71 -45.81 2.95 -28.56
C GLU A 71 -44.66 2.38 -29.41
N THR A 72 -44.64 1.06 -29.62
CA THR A 72 -43.61 0.39 -30.44
C THR A 72 -43.60 0.91 -31.87
N ILE A 73 -44.74 1.33 -32.40
CA ILE A 73 -44.87 1.91 -33.75
C ILE A 73 -44.10 3.24 -33.85
N ARG A 74 -43.95 3.99 -32.74
CA ARG A 74 -43.19 5.25 -32.72
C ARG A 74 -41.69 5.04 -32.85
N LEU A 75 -41.17 3.84 -32.54
CA LEU A 75 -39.75 3.55 -32.63
C LEU A 75 -39.18 3.72 -34.05
N ASP A 76 -39.98 3.40 -35.08
CA ASP A 76 -39.59 3.53 -36.48
C ASP A 76 -39.97 4.89 -37.10
N GLN A 77 -40.50 5.83 -36.30
CA GLN A 77 -40.80 7.20 -36.74
C GLN A 77 -39.52 8.05 -36.70
N GLN A 78 -39.44 9.03 -37.61
CA GLN A 78 -38.40 10.05 -37.58
C GLN A 78 -38.59 10.97 -36.37
N LEU A 79 -37.49 11.49 -35.86
CA LEU A 79 -37.48 12.42 -34.74
C LEU A 79 -38.29 13.68 -35.05
N GLU A 80 -39.09 14.14 -34.09
CA GLU A 80 -39.92 15.35 -34.25
C GLU A 80 -39.09 16.65 -34.24
N PHE A 81 -37.88 16.63 -33.69
CA PHE A 81 -36.98 17.78 -33.61
C PHE A 81 -35.89 17.72 -34.69
N GLY A 82 -35.29 18.88 -35.01
CA GLY A 82 -34.18 18.98 -35.97
C GLY A 82 -34.58 19.35 -37.40
N ASP A 83 -35.85 19.61 -37.69
CA ASP A 83 -36.36 20.24 -38.93
C ASP A 83 -35.82 19.59 -40.23
N GLY A 84 -35.61 18.27 -40.23
CA GLY A 84 -35.07 17.50 -41.36
C GLY A 84 -33.55 17.46 -41.49
N LEU A 85 -32.81 17.81 -40.44
CA LEU A 85 -31.33 17.74 -40.40
C LEU A 85 -30.80 16.35 -39.98
N THR A 86 -31.66 15.46 -39.47
CA THR A 86 -31.31 14.09 -39.07
C THR A 86 -32.34 13.12 -39.62
N ASP A 87 -31.88 12.06 -40.29
CA ASP A 87 -32.74 10.97 -40.77
C ASP A 87 -32.95 9.87 -39.69
N ASP A 88 -32.39 10.07 -38.49
CA ASP A 88 -32.43 9.11 -37.39
C ASP A 88 -33.88 8.85 -36.94
N THR A 89 -34.15 7.58 -36.61
CA THR A 89 -35.40 7.16 -35.96
C THR A 89 -35.30 7.28 -34.44
N TYR A 90 -36.44 7.27 -33.74
CA TYR A 90 -36.44 7.19 -32.27
C TYR A 90 -35.66 5.97 -31.76
N PHE A 91 -35.78 4.82 -32.43
CA PHE A 91 -35.01 3.63 -32.06
C PHE A 91 -33.50 3.83 -32.19
N GLU A 92 -33.05 4.40 -33.31
CA GLU A 92 -31.63 4.68 -33.54
C GLU A 92 -31.09 5.66 -32.51
N TRP A 93 -31.83 6.71 -32.17
CA TRP A 93 -31.45 7.63 -31.11
C TRP A 93 -31.33 6.93 -29.75
N ILE A 94 -32.32 6.11 -29.36
CA ILE A 94 -32.29 5.39 -28.09
C ILE A 94 -31.05 4.50 -27.99
N VAL A 95 -30.73 3.73 -29.03
CA VAL A 95 -29.61 2.79 -29.01
C VAL A 95 -28.25 3.47 -29.19
N THR A 96 -28.19 4.66 -29.79
CA THR A 96 -26.91 5.36 -30.00
C THR A 96 -26.60 6.39 -28.93
N LYS A 97 -27.62 7.02 -28.34
CA LYS A 97 -27.47 8.20 -27.48
C LYS A 97 -28.19 8.13 -26.13
N ALA A 98 -29.26 7.36 -25.98
CA ALA A 98 -30.11 7.44 -24.77
C ALA A 98 -30.34 6.09 -24.07
N LYS A 99 -29.35 5.18 -24.12
CA LYS A 99 -29.47 3.83 -23.55
C LYS A 99 -29.63 3.87 -22.02
N ARG A 100 -28.83 4.66 -21.33
CA ARG A 100 -28.88 4.79 -19.86
C ARG A 100 -30.15 5.48 -19.42
N ILE A 101 -30.57 6.55 -20.11
CA ILE A 101 -31.87 7.19 -19.85
C ILE A 101 -33.00 6.16 -19.97
N PHE A 102 -33.05 5.38 -21.06
CA PHE A 102 -34.08 4.37 -21.25
C PHE A 102 -34.08 3.31 -20.14
N LEU A 103 -32.90 2.82 -19.74
CA LEU A 103 -32.78 1.85 -18.64
C LEU A 103 -33.30 2.41 -17.30
N ILE A 104 -33.01 3.67 -17.00
CA ILE A 104 -33.51 4.33 -15.78
C ILE A 104 -35.04 4.43 -15.84
N LEU A 105 -35.59 4.89 -16.97
CA LEU A 105 -37.03 5.04 -17.18
C LEU A 105 -37.76 3.69 -17.07
N ALA A 106 -37.20 2.64 -17.67
CA ALA A 106 -37.71 1.28 -17.57
C ALA A 106 -37.73 0.77 -16.12
N ASP A 107 -36.65 0.99 -15.37
CA ASP A 107 -36.53 0.52 -13.99
C ASP A 107 -37.46 1.26 -13.01
N ILE A 108 -37.67 2.56 -13.20
CA ILE A 108 -38.65 3.31 -12.39
C ILE A 108 -40.11 3.10 -12.85
N GLY A 109 -40.32 2.36 -13.93
CA GLY A 109 -41.63 1.93 -14.43
C GLY A 109 -42.35 2.95 -15.33
N VAL A 110 -41.61 3.84 -16.00
CA VAL A 110 -42.14 4.82 -16.98
C VAL A 110 -41.35 4.83 -18.31
N PRO A 111 -41.14 3.68 -18.98
CA PRO A 111 -40.32 3.59 -20.19
C PRO A 111 -40.84 4.42 -21.37
N ASP A 112 -42.15 4.69 -21.43
CA ASP A 112 -42.80 5.49 -22.48
C ASP A 112 -42.35 6.95 -22.51
N GLN A 113 -41.81 7.46 -21.40
CA GLN A 113 -41.31 8.83 -21.30
C GLN A 113 -40.03 9.07 -22.10
N ILE A 114 -39.43 8.01 -22.67
CA ILE A 114 -38.25 8.14 -23.53
C ILE A 114 -38.52 9.01 -24.75
N PHE A 115 -39.72 8.95 -25.34
CA PHE A 115 -40.05 9.77 -26.51
C PHE A 115 -40.01 11.26 -26.18
N HIS A 116 -40.59 11.66 -25.04
CA HIS A 116 -40.54 13.05 -24.59
C HIS A 116 -39.12 13.50 -24.22
N ALA A 117 -38.33 12.64 -23.58
CA ALA A 117 -36.94 12.96 -23.29
C ALA A 117 -36.14 13.19 -24.58
N VAL A 118 -36.33 12.33 -25.59
CA VAL A 118 -35.71 12.46 -26.91
C VAL A 118 -36.21 13.71 -27.63
N ASP A 119 -37.50 14.03 -27.60
CA ASP A 119 -38.08 15.24 -28.22
C ASP A 119 -37.47 16.53 -27.64
N ASP A 120 -37.22 16.55 -26.34
CA ASP A 120 -36.53 17.63 -25.63
C ASP A 120 -34.99 17.57 -25.79
N SER A 121 -34.48 16.68 -26.63
CA SER A 121 -33.07 16.46 -26.97
C SER A 121 -32.19 16.01 -25.79
N TRP A 122 -32.75 15.30 -24.81
CA TRP A 122 -31.96 14.68 -23.75
C TRP A 122 -31.25 13.42 -24.24
N ASP A 123 -29.99 13.27 -23.85
CA ASP A 123 -29.19 12.07 -24.12
C ASP A 123 -28.33 11.64 -22.91
N ASP A 124 -27.63 10.51 -23.04
CA ASP A 124 -26.81 9.94 -21.98
C ASP A 124 -25.62 10.86 -21.59
N ASP A 125 -25.20 11.79 -22.45
CA ASP A 125 -24.12 12.76 -22.13
C ASP A 125 -24.61 13.86 -21.17
N ASP A 126 -25.93 14.06 -21.06
CA ASP A 126 -26.55 14.96 -20.07
C ASP A 126 -26.58 14.36 -18.64
N LEU A 127 -26.35 13.06 -18.48
CA LEU A 127 -26.31 12.42 -17.17
C LEU A 127 -24.96 12.70 -16.45
N PRO A 128 -24.95 12.85 -15.11
CA PRO A 128 -26.08 12.79 -14.20
C PRO A 128 -26.80 14.14 -14.05
N LEU A 129 -28.13 14.12 -14.08
CA LEU A 129 -28.99 15.29 -13.90
C LEU A 129 -29.13 15.65 -12.43
N GLN A 130 -29.11 16.94 -12.11
CA GLN A 130 -29.50 17.42 -10.80
C GLN A 130 -31.01 17.28 -10.58
N LEU A 131 -31.45 17.20 -9.31
CA LEU A 131 -32.85 16.93 -8.97
C LEU A 131 -33.84 17.96 -9.55
N ASP A 132 -33.42 19.22 -9.72
CA ASP A 132 -34.19 20.28 -10.36
C ASP A 132 -34.26 20.12 -11.89
N GLN A 133 -33.21 19.60 -12.51
CA GLN A 133 -33.19 19.27 -13.94
C GLN A 133 -34.02 18.04 -14.26
N VAL A 134 -34.06 17.04 -13.38
CA VAL A 134 -34.93 15.86 -13.54
C VAL A 134 -36.40 16.25 -13.67
N ALA A 135 -36.84 17.31 -12.98
CA ALA A 135 -38.21 17.82 -13.11
C ALA A 135 -38.55 18.32 -14.54
N ARG A 136 -37.53 18.62 -15.37
CA ARG A 136 -37.69 19.01 -16.78
C ARG A 136 -37.93 17.82 -17.71
N LEU A 137 -37.59 16.60 -17.30
CA LEU A 137 -37.92 15.38 -18.04
C LEU A 137 -39.43 15.11 -18.10
N GLN A 138 -40.21 15.79 -17.26
CA GLN A 138 -41.68 15.71 -17.24
C GLN A 138 -42.19 14.26 -17.19
N LEU A 139 -41.58 13.41 -16.35
CA LEU A 139 -41.85 11.97 -16.23
C LEU A 139 -43.34 11.61 -16.05
N ARG A 140 -44.16 12.58 -15.62
CA ARG A 140 -45.62 12.52 -15.63
C ARG A 140 -46.21 13.87 -16.00
N ARG A 141 -47.43 13.84 -16.55
CA ARG A 141 -48.26 15.05 -16.82
C ARG A 141 -48.46 15.95 -15.60
N THR A 142 -48.45 15.37 -14.40
CA THR A 142 -48.50 16.10 -13.12
C THR A 142 -47.19 15.92 -12.38
N LYS A 143 -46.61 17.01 -11.87
CA LYS A 143 -45.35 16.98 -11.13
C LYS A 143 -45.40 15.99 -9.96
N ASP A 144 -44.51 15.00 -10.00
CA ASP A 144 -44.42 13.93 -9.00
C ASP A 144 -43.00 13.88 -8.43
N GLY A 145 -42.75 14.70 -7.40
CA GLY A 145 -41.42 14.83 -6.82
C GLY A 145 -40.87 13.52 -6.21
N ARG A 146 -41.70 12.49 -5.98
CA ARG A 146 -41.22 11.17 -5.58
C ARG A 146 -40.64 10.41 -6.75
N LEU A 147 -41.25 10.51 -7.93
CA LEU A 147 -40.77 9.89 -9.15
C LEU A 147 -39.48 10.56 -9.63
N ASP A 148 -39.44 11.90 -9.60
CA ASP A 148 -38.23 12.68 -9.93
C ASP A 148 -37.06 12.26 -9.01
N ARG A 149 -37.32 12.11 -7.71
CA ARG A 149 -36.32 11.62 -6.76
C ARG A 149 -35.87 10.19 -7.04
N ARG A 150 -36.78 9.30 -7.46
CA ARG A 150 -36.43 7.93 -7.85
C ARG A 150 -35.54 7.91 -9.09
N PHE A 151 -35.86 8.70 -10.12
CA PHE A 151 -34.99 8.85 -11.28
C PHE A 151 -33.62 9.37 -10.86
N PHE A 152 -33.59 10.44 -10.06
CA PHE A 152 -32.36 11.05 -9.55
C PHE A 152 -31.48 10.06 -8.78
N GLU A 153 -32.05 9.26 -7.87
CA GLU A 153 -31.29 8.26 -7.11
C GLU A 153 -30.85 7.10 -8.00
N ARG A 154 -31.71 6.69 -8.94
CA ARG A 154 -31.48 5.51 -9.77
C ARG A 154 -30.46 5.72 -10.89
N GLN A 155 -30.32 6.94 -11.40
CA GLN A 155 -29.36 7.25 -12.46
C GLN A 155 -27.93 6.83 -12.09
N PHE A 156 -27.52 6.96 -10.82
CA PHE A 156 -26.18 6.58 -10.36
C PHE A 156 -25.90 5.07 -10.39
N THR A 157 -26.93 4.24 -10.56
CA THR A 157 -26.75 2.79 -10.82
C THR A 157 -26.39 2.52 -12.29
N TYR A 158 -26.87 3.35 -13.21
CA TYR A 158 -26.67 3.20 -14.67
C TYR A 158 -25.56 4.11 -15.21
N PHE A 159 -25.21 5.16 -14.46
CA PHE A 159 -24.11 6.09 -14.69
C PHE A 159 -23.00 5.84 -13.66
N MET A 160 -22.37 4.68 -13.74
CA MET A 160 -21.25 4.35 -12.85
C MET A 160 -19.92 4.79 -13.45
N ARG A 161 -19.20 5.66 -12.72
CA ARG A 161 -17.84 6.04 -13.09
C ARG A 161 -16.86 4.98 -12.60
N HIS A 162 -16.31 4.23 -13.55
CA HIS A 162 -15.29 3.23 -13.27
C HIS A 162 -13.94 3.90 -13.06
N LEU A 163 -13.19 3.44 -12.05
CA LEU A 163 -11.81 3.88 -11.84
C LEU A 163 -10.91 3.31 -12.92
N LYS A 164 -10.02 4.14 -13.48
CA LYS A 164 -8.95 3.70 -14.38
C LYS A 164 -7.59 3.88 -13.71
N LEU A 165 -6.59 3.23 -14.30
CA LEU A 165 -5.19 3.34 -13.89
C LEU A 165 -4.76 4.82 -13.82
N GLU A 166 -4.11 5.17 -12.72
CA GLU A 166 -3.58 6.48 -12.36
C GLU A 166 -4.63 7.59 -12.18
N GLU A 167 -5.94 7.30 -12.21
CA GLU A 167 -6.97 8.29 -11.97
C GLU A 167 -7.11 8.70 -10.49
N ASN A 168 -7.64 9.90 -10.29
CA ASN A 168 -8.14 10.36 -9.00
C ASN A 168 -9.56 10.90 -9.18
N LEU A 169 -10.56 10.14 -8.74
CA LEU A 169 -11.97 10.52 -8.90
C LEU A 169 -12.57 11.06 -7.60
N ILE A 170 -13.37 12.11 -7.71
CA ILE A 170 -14.16 12.63 -6.58
C ILE A 170 -15.61 12.21 -6.82
N TYR A 171 -16.10 11.31 -5.99
CA TYR A 171 -17.48 10.82 -6.01
C TYR A 171 -18.39 11.70 -5.16
N GLU A 172 -19.54 12.07 -5.71
CA GLU A 172 -20.65 12.63 -4.95
C GLU A 172 -21.13 11.65 -3.87
N ASP A 173 -21.73 12.14 -2.79
CA ASP A 173 -22.18 11.29 -1.68
C ASP A 173 -23.24 10.26 -2.09
N VAL A 174 -23.98 10.56 -3.16
CA VAL A 174 -25.02 9.73 -3.78
C VAL A 174 -24.48 8.70 -4.77
N GLU A 175 -23.26 8.90 -5.28
CA GLU A 175 -22.66 7.98 -6.23
C GLU A 175 -22.23 6.66 -5.60
N ILE A 176 -22.27 5.61 -6.41
CA ILE A 176 -21.84 4.26 -6.07
C ILE A 176 -20.42 4.08 -6.60
N VAL A 177 -19.48 3.75 -5.72
CA VAL A 177 -18.11 3.38 -6.11
C VAL A 177 -18.09 1.90 -6.51
N PRO A 178 -17.76 1.55 -7.76
CA PRO A 178 -17.83 0.18 -8.27
C PRO A 178 -16.64 -0.65 -7.79
N LEU A 179 -16.64 -1.04 -6.51
CA LEU A 179 -15.62 -1.89 -5.89
C LEU A 179 -16.27 -2.92 -4.97
N GLU A 180 -15.95 -4.20 -5.16
CA GLU A 180 -16.45 -5.31 -4.35
C GLU A 180 -15.41 -5.72 -3.27
N PRO A 181 -15.77 -5.70 -1.97
CA PRO A 181 -14.89 -6.24 -0.93
C PRO A 181 -14.74 -7.76 -1.05
N LEU A 182 -13.49 -8.24 -0.97
CA LEU A 182 -13.17 -9.66 -1.03
C LEU A 182 -13.14 -10.32 0.36
N ASP A 183 -12.90 -9.56 1.42
CA ASP A 183 -12.78 -10.11 2.77
C ASP A 183 -14.16 -10.40 3.38
N ARG A 184 -14.51 -11.69 3.48
CA ARG A 184 -15.57 -12.17 4.38
C ARG A 184 -15.14 -11.90 5.82
N ARG A 185 -15.72 -10.87 6.45
CA ARG A 185 -15.84 -10.86 7.92
C ARG A 185 -16.56 -12.15 8.29
N HIS A 186 -15.88 -13.08 8.97
CA HIS A 186 -16.51 -14.29 9.48
C HIS A 186 -17.60 -13.86 10.47
N VAL A 187 -18.85 -13.98 10.05
CA VAL A 187 -20.03 -13.77 10.89
C VAL A 187 -20.00 -14.83 12.00
N GLY A 188 -19.42 -14.49 13.15
CA GLY A 188 -19.35 -15.43 14.28
C GLY A 188 -18.36 -15.09 15.39
N THR A 189 -17.39 -14.20 15.18
CA THR A 189 -16.52 -13.73 16.27
C THR A 189 -16.78 -12.25 16.53
N GLN A 190 -17.31 -11.94 17.71
CA GLN A 190 -17.33 -10.58 18.24
C GLN A 190 -15.89 -10.12 18.49
N ALA A 191 -15.20 -9.72 17.42
CA ALA A 191 -14.05 -8.85 17.50
C ALA A 191 -14.56 -7.42 17.40
N ASN A 192 -14.14 -6.57 18.33
CA ASN A 192 -14.46 -5.14 18.36
C ASN A 192 -14.34 -4.50 16.96
N PRO A 193 -15.23 -3.56 16.59
CA PRO A 193 -15.19 -2.87 15.31
C PRO A 193 -14.08 -1.80 15.34
N THR A 194 -12.83 -2.22 15.48
CA THR A 194 -11.72 -1.38 15.03
C THR A 194 -11.74 -1.49 13.51
N HIS A 195 -12.33 -0.48 12.86
CA HIS A 195 -12.26 -0.33 11.41
C HIS A 195 -10.79 -0.36 11.00
N SER A 196 -10.33 -1.49 10.45
CA SER A 196 -9.04 -1.51 9.75
C SER A 196 -9.13 -0.47 8.64
N ASP A 197 -8.20 0.48 8.60
CA ASP A 197 -8.09 1.45 7.50
C ASP A 197 -7.65 0.78 6.20
N VAL A 198 -7.50 -0.55 6.17
CA VAL A 198 -7.07 -1.33 5.02
C VAL A 198 -8.01 -2.51 4.80
N ASP A 199 -8.50 -2.68 3.56
CA ASP A 199 -9.29 -3.84 3.10
C ASP A 199 -8.91 -4.28 1.67
N LYS A 200 -9.29 -5.51 1.27
CA LYS A 200 -9.09 -6.02 -0.11
C LYS A 200 -10.35 -5.84 -0.95
N VAL A 201 -10.21 -5.29 -2.15
CA VAL A 201 -11.33 -5.03 -3.08
C VAL A 201 -11.00 -5.50 -4.49
N CYS A 202 -12.01 -5.80 -5.31
CA CYS A 202 -11.87 -6.01 -6.75
C CYS A 202 -12.85 -5.17 -7.56
N ILE A 203 -12.56 -5.01 -8.85
CA ILE A 203 -13.49 -4.37 -9.79
C ILE A 203 -14.62 -5.37 -10.13
N PRO A 204 -15.90 -4.96 -10.08
CA PRO A 204 -17.03 -5.79 -10.48
C PRO A 204 -16.83 -6.41 -11.88
N GLY A 205 -17.15 -7.69 -12.03
CA GLY A 205 -16.97 -8.41 -13.30
C GLY A 205 -15.51 -8.72 -13.67
N ARG A 206 -14.53 -8.18 -12.93
CA ARG A 206 -13.09 -8.40 -13.13
C ARG A 206 -12.44 -8.92 -11.85
N PRO A 207 -12.67 -10.20 -11.49
CA PRO A 207 -12.20 -10.76 -10.22
C PRO A 207 -10.67 -10.86 -10.11
N ASP A 208 -9.94 -10.77 -11.23
CA ASP A 208 -8.48 -10.75 -11.24
C ASP A 208 -7.90 -9.35 -10.94
N ASP A 209 -8.70 -8.29 -11.09
CA ASP A 209 -8.30 -6.90 -10.80
C ASP A 209 -8.50 -6.61 -9.31
N ILE A 210 -7.60 -7.15 -8.48
CA ILE A 210 -7.64 -7.05 -7.03
C ILE A 210 -6.68 -5.97 -6.51
N PHE A 211 -7.15 -5.17 -5.57
CA PHE A 211 -6.41 -4.07 -4.96
C PHE A 211 -6.50 -4.11 -3.43
N ILE A 212 -5.48 -3.54 -2.80
CA ILE A 212 -5.53 -3.17 -1.39
C ILE A 212 -6.08 -1.75 -1.32
N ARG A 213 -7.22 -1.56 -0.66
CA ARG A 213 -7.80 -0.25 -0.44
C ARG A 213 -7.39 0.28 0.93
N ARG A 214 -6.68 1.40 0.96
CA ARG A 214 -6.33 2.14 2.18
C ARG A 214 -7.25 3.35 2.32
N ARG A 215 -7.80 3.55 3.51
CA ARG A 215 -8.68 4.65 3.89
C ARG A 215 -7.87 5.76 4.57
N ILE A 216 -8.12 7.00 4.18
CA ILE A 216 -7.54 8.20 4.77
C ILE A 216 -8.69 9.16 5.12
N SER A 217 -8.77 9.55 6.39
CA SER A 217 -9.80 10.47 6.86
C SER A 217 -9.44 11.90 6.45
N LEU A 218 -10.31 12.57 5.69
CA LEU A 218 -10.08 13.95 5.27
C LEU A 218 -10.74 14.95 6.22
N GLY A 219 -10.08 16.08 6.48
CA GLY A 219 -10.59 17.13 7.35
C GLY A 219 -9.50 17.98 7.98
N GLY A 220 -9.89 18.84 8.93
CA GLY A 220 -8.99 19.74 9.67
C GLY A 220 -8.72 19.32 11.11
N GLY A 221 -9.19 18.15 11.52
CA GLY A 221 -9.01 17.62 12.87
C GLY A 221 -7.70 16.85 13.07
N PRO A 222 -7.34 16.53 14.33
CA PRO A 222 -6.18 15.70 14.62
C PRO A 222 -6.31 14.31 13.98
N GLY A 223 -5.24 13.85 13.30
CA GLY A 223 -5.22 12.58 12.57
C GLY A 223 -5.99 12.58 11.24
N GLN A 224 -6.42 13.76 10.77
CA GLN A 224 -7.02 13.96 9.45
C GLN A 224 -6.06 14.69 8.53
N VAL A 225 -6.20 14.44 7.23
CA VAL A 225 -5.39 15.06 6.18
C VAL A 225 -6.27 16.06 5.44
N THR A 226 -5.75 17.24 5.11
CA THR A 226 -6.51 18.17 4.26
C THR A 226 -6.65 17.59 2.85
N GLU A 227 -7.69 17.99 2.12
CA GLU A 227 -7.84 17.52 0.74
C GLU A 227 -6.65 17.92 -0.14
N ALA A 228 -6.11 19.13 0.05
CA ALA A 228 -4.92 19.60 -0.66
C ALA A 228 -3.68 18.73 -0.37
N ASP A 229 -3.47 18.36 0.89
CA ASP A 229 -2.36 17.49 1.28
C ASP A 229 -2.56 16.05 0.76
N PHE A 230 -3.80 15.58 0.72
CA PHE A 230 -4.15 14.28 0.13
C PHE A 230 -3.81 14.25 -1.37
N LEU A 231 -4.21 15.27 -2.13
CA LEU A 231 -3.89 15.39 -3.55
C LEU A 231 -2.37 15.53 -3.79
N SER A 232 -1.67 16.31 -2.98
CA SER A 232 -0.21 16.42 -3.04
C SER A 232 0.48 15.07 -2.75
N GLY A 233 -0.05 14.32 -1.78
CA GLY A 233 0.42 12.98 -1.46
C GLY A 233 0.25 11.98 -2.60
N ILE A 234 -0.91 12.00 -3.28
CA ILE A 234 -1.15 11.18 -4.49
C ILE A 234 -0.09 11.44 -5.56
N GLU A 235 0.23 12.71 -5.84
CA GLU A 235 1.22 13.05 -6.86
C GLU A 235 2.64 12.56 -6.48
N ARG A 236 2.98 12.65 -5.19
CA ARG A 236 4.22 12.06 -4.65
C ARG A 236 4.26 10.54 -4.72
N MET A 237 3.11 9.86 -4.80
CA MET A 237 3.03 8.40 -4.98
C MET A 237 3.16 8.01 -6.46
N ARG A 238 2.53 8.75 -7.38
CA ARG A 238 2.58 8.48 -8.83
C ARG A 238 3.99 8.57 -9.42
N THR A 239 4.81 9.46 -8.88
CA THR A 239 6.21 9.64 -9.34
C THR A 239 7.13 8.46 -9.01
N ARG A 240 6.66 7.46 -8.27
CA ARG A 240 7.44 6.29 -7.86
C ARG A 240 7.25 5.15 -8.86
N SER A 241 8.34 4.66 -9.43
CA SER A 241 8.33 3.48 -10.29
C SER A 241 9.45 2.53 -9.89
N ASN A 242 9.07 1.43 -9.22
CA ASN A 242 9.95 0.29 -8.99
C ASN A 242 9.10 -0.96 -8.77
N GLN A 243 9.51 -2.09 -9.33
CA GLN A 243 8.76 -3.35 -9.28
C GLN A 243 8.60 -3.91 -7.85
N HIS A 244 9.46 -3.50 -6.92
CA HIS A 244 9.48 -3.94 -5.53
C HIS A 244 8.92 -2.89 -4.56
N LEU A 245 8.16 -1.91 -5.06
CA LEU A 245 7.39 -0.97 -4.25
C LEU A 245 5.90 -1.20 -4.49
N VAL A 246 5.12 -1.18 -3.42
CA VAL A 246 3.67 -1.01 -3.55
C VAL A 246 3.39 0.33 -4.22
N SER A 247 2.65 0.28 -5.32
CA SER A 247 2.38 1.41 -6.20
C SER A 247 0.90 1.79 -6.12
N LEU A 248 0.62 3.09 -6.28
CA LEU A 248 -0.73 3.59 -6.39
C LEU A 248 -1.31 3.21 -7.76
N TRP A 249 -2.36 2.41 -7.76
CA TRP A 249 -3.10 2.09 -8.98
C TRP A 249 -4.11 3.17 -9.32
N ALA A 250 -4.93 3.58 -8.35
CA ALA A 250 -5.84 4.73 -8.49
C ALA A 250 -6.18 5.29 -7.11
N SER A 251 -6.83 6.44 -7.08
CA SER A 251 -7.33 7.06 -5.86
C SER A 251 -8.73 7.60 -6.05
N TYR A 252 -9.47 7.76 -4.96
CA TYR A 252 -10.75 8.44 -5.03
C TYR A 252 -11.13 9.08 -3.70
N ILE A 253 -12.02 10.06 -3.75
CA ILE A 253 -12.64 10.68 -2.58
C ILE A 253 -14.12 10.34 -2.58
N HIS A 254 -14.65 9.90 -1.45
CA HIS A 254 -16.08 9.69 -1.25
C HIS A 254 -16.44 9.98 0.21
N LYS A 255 -17.49 10.77 0.46
CA LYS A 255 -17.99 11.09 1.81
C LYS A 255 -16.88 11.61 2.75
N SER A 256 -16.15 12.63 2.30
CA SER A 256 -15.03 13.25 3.04
C SER A 256 -13.93 12.26 3.47
N THR A 257 -13.77 11.17 2.72
CA THR A 257 -12.76 10.15 2.95
C THR A 257 -11.99 9.93 1.65
N GLY A 258 -10.67 9.99 1.72
CA GLY A 258 -9.77 9.63 0.64
C GLY A 258 -9.48 8.13 0.68
N TYR A 259 -9.41 7.52 -0.49
CA TYR A 259 -9.12 6.10 -0.66
C TYR A 259 -8.00 5.93 -1.66
N LEU A 260 -7.06 5.05 -1.35
CA LEU A 260 -5.95 4.66 -2.21
C LEU A 260 -6.14 3.19 -2.60
N LEU A 261 -6.11 2.90 -3.89
CA LEU A 261 -6.05 1.54 -4.41
C LEU A 261 -4.61 1.20 -4.73
N LEU A 262 -4.06 0.22 -4.02
CA LEU A 262 -2.65 -0.14 -4.04
C LEU A 262 -2.47 -1.53 -4.66
N SER A 263 -1.39 -1.68 -5.43
CA SER A 263 -0.99 -2.91 -6.11
C SER A 263 0.54 -3.06 -6.06
N PRO A 264 1.11 -4.28 -5.99
CA PRO A 264 0.43 -5.58 -6.02
C PRO A 264 -0.19 -5.98 -4.68
N ILE A 265 -1.13 -6.93 -4.74
CA ILE A 265 -1.68 -7.57 -3.56
C ILE A 265 -0.64 -8.46 -2.87
N HIS A 266 -0.81 -8.66 -1.57
CA HIS A 266 0.06 -9.53 -0.80
C HIS A 266 -0.73 -10.57 0.00
N GLU A 267 -0.11 -11.73 0.16
CA GLU A 267 -0.61 -12.81 0.99
C GLU A 267 0.13 -12.89 2.33
N TRP A 268 1.41 -12.55 2.31
CA TRP A 268 2.28 -12.71 3.48
C TRP A 268 3.02 -11.41 3.76
N THR A 269 3.24 -11.13 5.03
CA THR A 269 4.22 -10.15 5.48
C THR A 269 5.54 -10.84 5.79
N LEU A 270 6.67 -10.15 5.70
CA LEU A 270 7.95 -10.70 6.11
C LEU A 270 7.92 -11.09 7.60
N ALA A 271 7.20 -10.33 8.45
CA ALA A 271 6.94 -10.71 9.84
C ALA A 271 6.40 -12.15 9.96
N SER A 272 5.40 -12.50 9.14
CA SER A 272 4.85 -13.87 9.11
C SER A 272 5.87 -14.90 8.63
N VAL A 273 6.64 -14.57 7.58
CA VAL A 273 7.68 -15.44 6.98
C VAL A 273 8.80 -15.73 7.98
N LEU A 274 9.21 -14.75 8.79
CA LEU A 274 10.23 -14.90 9.83
C LEU A 274 9.81 -15.89 10.93
N THR A 275 8.50 -16.06 11.14
CA THR A 275 7.97 -17.07 12.06
C THR A 275 7.79 -18.43 11.40
N THR A 276 7.24 -18.47 10.19
CA THR A 276 6.93 -19.71 9.46
C THR A 276 6.95 -19.46 7.97
N PHE A 277 7.75 -20.24 7.23
CA PHE A 277 7.74 -20.15 5.76
C PHE A 277 6.37 -20.52 5.15
N PRO A 278 5.89 -19.74 4.17
CA PRO A 278 4.74 -20.10 3.35
C PRO A 278 4.92 -21.47 2.66
N PRO A 279 3.83 -22.18 2.33
CA PRO A 279 3.88 -23.46 1.63
C PRO A 279 4.66 -23.38 0.30
N SER A 280 4.45 -22.31 -0.46
CA SER A 280 5.15 -22.00 -1.71
C SER A 280 6.67 -22.03 -1.56
N ILE A 281 7.19 -21.47 -0.47
CA ILE A 281 8.62 -21.46 -0.15
C ILE A 281 9.09 -22.81 0.40
N LYS A 282 8.26 -23.48 1.22
CA LYS A 282 8.62 -24.77 1.85
C LYS A 282 8.88 -25.88 0.82
N ILE A 283 8.15 -25.86 -0.30
CA ILE A 283 8.26 -26.85 -1.39
C ILE A 283 9.58 -26.70 -2.16
N LEU A 284 10.17 -25.50 -2.19
CA LEU A 284 11.44 -25.25 -2.88
C LEU A 284 12.59 -26.08 -2.30
N ALA A 285 13.52 -26.48 -3.17
CA ALA A 285 14.72 -27.16 -2.74
C ALA A 285 15.53 -26.28 -1.77
N LYS A 286 16.36 -26.90 -0.94
CA LYS A 286 17.14 -26.18 0.09
C LYS A 286 18.05 -25.11 -0.52
N ARG A 287 18.59 -25.34 -1.72
CA ARG A 287 19.44 -24.38 -2.43
C ARG A 287 18.62 -23.21 -2.96
N ASP A 288 17.52 -23.50 -3.65
CA ASP A 288 16.65 -22.50 -4.26
C ASP A 288 16.03 -21.56 -3.23
N ARG A 289 15.63 -22.08 -2.06
CA ARG A 289 15.20 -21.25 -0.92
C ARG A 289 16.25 -20.24 -0.50
N ARG A 290 17.53 -20.63 -0.47
CA ARG A 290 18.60 -19.71 -0.07
C ARG A 290 18.86 -18.67 -1.14
N ILE A 291 18.80 -19.06 -2.41
CA ILE A 291 18.94 -18.13 -3.53
C ILE A 291 17.81 -17.10 -3.47
N LEU A 292 16.55 -17.53 -3.25
CA LEU A 292 15.40 -16.64 -3.09
C LEU A 292 15.60 -15.59 -1.98
N LEU A 293 16.05 -16.02 -0.79
CA LEU A 293 16.32 -15.09 0.32
C LEU A 293 17.44 -14.09 0.00
N LEU A 294 18.46 -14.52 -0.75
CA LEU A 294 19.55 -13.66 -1.19
C LEU A 294 19.08 -12.67 -2.27
N ASP A 295 18.25 -13.11 -3.20
CA ASP A 295 17.62 -12.25 -4.21
C ASP A 295 16.72 -11.20 -3.56
N TRP A 296 15.97 -11.55 -2.52
CA TRP A 296 15.18 -10.57 -1.76
C TRP A 296 16.02 -9.44 -1.18
N MET A 297 17.23 -9.74 -0.68
CA MET A 297 18.14 -8.69 -0.20
C MET A 297 18.45 -7.71 -1.33
N HIS A 298 18.76 -8.22 -2.53
CA HIS A 298 19.02 -7.37 -3.70
C HIS A 298 17.79 -6.54 -4.11
N CYS A 299 16.61 -7.16 -4.19
CA CYS A 299 15.37 -6.50 -4.57
C CYS A 299 14.99 -5.37 -3.60
N LEU A 300 15.15 -5.59 -2.29
CA LEU A 300 14.92 -4.55 -1.28
C LEU A 300 15.93 -3.40 -1.40
N ALA A 301 17.21 -3.71 -1.63
CA ALA A 301 18.24 -2.68 -1.85
C ALA A 301 17.90 -1.78 -3.04
N ASP A 302 17.48 -2.39 -4.15
CA ASP A 302 17.10 -1.72 -5.40
C ASP A 302 15.88 -0.81 -5.20
N ALA A 303 14.87 -1.29 -4.47
CA ALA A 303 13.68 -0.51 -4.12
C ALA A 303 14.03 0.73 -3.27
N VAL A 304 14.83 0.55 -2.20
CA VAL A 304 15.27 1.67 -1.36
C VAL A 304 16.18 2.63 -2.13
N ALA A 305 17.08 2.12 -2.98
CA ALA A 305 17.94 2.96 -3.81
C ALA A 305 17.15 3.80 -4.80
N SER A 306 16.06 3.24 -5.37
CA SER A 306 15.14 3.96 -6.25
C SER A 306 14.43 5.09 -5.52
N LEU A 307 13.95 4.87 -4.29
CA LEU A 307 13.36 5.91 -3.45
C LEU A 307 14.36 7.02 -3.10
N HIS A 308 15.56 6.64 -2.64
CA HIS A 308 16.61 7.59 -2.26
C HIS A 308 17.09 8.42 -3.45
N HIS A 309 17.07 7.88 -4.67
CA HIS A 309 17.39 8.62 -5.89
C HIS A 309 16.38 9.75 -6.17
N LEU A 310 15.11 9.54 -5.79
CA LEU A 310 14.06 10.57 -5.86
C LEU A 310 14.10 11.54 -4.66
N GLY A 311 15.09 11.42 -3.77
CA GLY A 311 15.19 12.24 -2.56
C GLY A 311 14.17 11.88 -1.49
N LEU A 312 13.56 10.68 -1.57
CA LEU A 312 12.54 10.21 -0.64
C LEU A 312 13.13 9.11 0.26
N ALA A 313 12.86 9.20 1.55
CA ALA A 313 13.07 8.09 2.48
C ALA A 313 11.76 7.31 2.67
N HIS A 314 11.86 6.01 2.92
CA HIS A 314 10.71 5.14 3.19
C HIS A 314 10.19 5.33 4.61
N GLY A 315 11.08 5.45 5.61
CA GLY A 315 10.76 5.79 7.00
C GLY A 315 10.09 4.69 7.84
N GLN A 316 9.53 3.66 7.22
CA GLN A 316 8.78 2.58 7.88
C GLN A 316 9.27 1.18 7.44
N ILE A 317 10.58 0.99 7.25
CA ILE A 317 11.14 -0.33 6.88
C ILE A 317 11.11 -1.23 8.11
N LYS A 318 10.18 -2.17 8.15
CA LYS A 318 10.03 -3.18 9.22
C LYS A 318 9.36 -4.44 8.68
N PRO A 319 9.47 -5.60 9.35
CA PRO A 319 8.96 -6.87 8.81
C PRO A 319 7.46 -6.88 8.49
N SER A 320 6.61 -6.18 9.26
CA SER A 320 5.17 -6.07 8.97
C SER A 320 4.85 -5.22 7.73
N ASN A 321 5.76 -4.34 7.32
CA ASN A 321 5.61 -3.46 6.16
C ASN A 321 6.47 -3.91 4.96
N ILE A 322 6.81 -5.20 4.92
CA ILE A 322 7.45 -5.86 3.78
C ILE A 322 6.55 -7.02 3.39
N PHE A 323 6.18 -7.10 2.13
CA PHE A 323 5.12 -7.97 1.64
C PHE A 323 5.61 -8.99 0.64
N LEU A 324 4.87 -10.10 0.53
CA LEU A 324 5.09 -11.13 -0.46
C LEU A 324 3.81 -11.53 -1.18
N ASP A 325 3.91 -11.69 -2.49
CA ASP A 325 2.84 -12.26 -3.31
C ASP A 325 2.89 -13.81 -3.34
N MET A 326 1.97 -14.40 -4.10
CA MET A 326 1.86 -15.84 -4.30
C MET A 326 3.07 -16.46 -5.02
N ASP A 327 3.79 -15.67 -5.82
CA ASP A 327 4.99 -16.08 -6.53
C ASP A 327 6.26 -15.94 -5.68
N ASN A 328 6.13 -15.50 -4.42
CA ASN A 328 7.21 -15.18 -3.50
C ASN A 328 8.07 -13.99 -3.94
N LYS A 329 7.53 -13.08 -4.76
CA LYS A 329 8.13 -11.78 -5.03
C LYS A 329 7.96 -10.91 -3.79
N ILE A 330 9.00 -10.15 -3.47
CA ILE A 330 9.04 -9.28 -2.29
C ILE A 330 8.79 -7.83 -2.68
N PHE A 331 8.07 -7.10 -1.83
CA PHE A 331 7.74 -5.69 -2.03
C PHE A 331 7.91 -4.93 -0.71
N LEU A 332 8.41 -3.70 -0.76
CA LEU A 332 8.26 -2.75 0.33
C LEU A 332 6.83 -2.20 0.30
N GLY A 333 6.24 -2.09 1.49
CA GLY A 333 4.92 -1.53 1.65
C GLY A 333 4.83 -0.04 1.36
N ASP A 334 3.66 0.51 1.61
CA ASP A 334 3.41 1.93 1.34
C ASP A 334 4.30 2.79 2.26
N VAL A 335 4.90 3.82 1.65
CA VAL A 335 5.63 4.87 2.35
C VAL A 335 4.59 5.74 3.04
N ASP A 336 4.81 6.16 4.28
CA ASP A 336 3.87 7.09 4.91
C ASP A 336 4.02 8.50 4.32
N VAL A 337 3.33 8.73 3.21
CA VAL A 337 3.36 10.00 2.45
C VAL A 337 2.59 11.09 3.17
N PHE A 338 1.59 10.69 3.96
CA PHE A 338 0.62 11.58 4.59
C PHE A 338 1.00 11.95 6.03
N GLY A 339 2.10 11.40 6.56
CA GLY A 339 2.61 11.73 7.88
C GLY A 339 1.57 11.51 8.98
N LEU A 340 0.75 10.47 8.82
CA LEU A 340 -0.32 10.17 9.76
C LEU A 340 0.34 9.66 11.03
N GLU A 341 0.42 10.51 12.06
CA GLU A 341 0.94 10.11 13.36
C GLU A 341 0.15 8.87 13.82
N PRO A 342 0.84 7.74 14.10
CA PRO A 342 0.17 6.58 14.63
C PRO A 342 -0.55 6.99 15.92
N VAL A 343 -1.76 6.46 16.10
CA VAL A 343 -2.52 6.50 17.36
C VAL A 343 -1.53 6.30 18.52
N LYS A 344 -1.70 7.03 19.64
CA LYS A 344 -0.84 7.14 20.84
C LYS A 344 -0.41 5.82 21.55
N GLN A 345 -0.18 4.75 20.81
CA GLN A 345 0.34 3.46 21.22
C GLN A 345 1.77 3.36 20.72
N PHE A 346 2.66 2.94 21.62
CA PHE A 346 4.05 2.69 21.30
C PHE A 346 4.16 1.55 20.28
N ASP A 347 4.65 1.86 19.08
CA ASP A 347 4.93 0.85 18.05
C ASP A 347 6.25 0.15 18.37
N GLN A 348 6.15 -0.98 19.09
CA GLN A 348 7.30 -1.79 19.49
C GLN A 348 8.11 -2.28 18.29
N GLU A 349 7.48 -2.65 17.17
CA GLU A 349 8.21 -3.16 16.01
C GLU A 349 9.00 -2.02 15.34
N ASN A 350 8.41 -0.83 15.24
CA ASN A 350 9.15 0.32 14.72
C ASN A 350 10.32 0.73 15.62
N TYR A 351 10.16 0.61 16.94
CA TYR A 351 11.28 0.78 17.88
C TYR A 351 12.35 -0.32 17.71
N ASP A 352 11.95 -1.59 17.63
CA ASP A 352 12.88 -2.71 17.57
C ASP A 352 13.80 -2.64 16.34
N TYR A 353 13.25 -2.25 15.18
CA TYR A 353 13.96 -2.18 13.89
C TYR A 353 14.45 -0.76 13.53
N GLY A 354 14.09 0.23 14.34
CA GLY A 354 14.44 1.64 14.13
C GLY A 354 15.89 1.95 14.53
N PRO A 355 16.49 2.97 13.91
CA PRO A 355 17.84 3.41 14.22
C PRO A 355 17.95 4.13 15.59
N PRO A 356 19.14 4.14 16.22
CA PRO A 356 19.34 4.70 17.57
C PRO A 356 19.03 6.20 17.70
N GLU A 357 19.20 6.99 16.63
CA GLU A 357 18.87 8.41 16.66
C GLU A 357 17.37 8.68 16.86
N LEU A 358 16.49 7.73 16.53
CA LEU A 358 15.06 7.86 16.81
C LEU A 358 14.73 7.57 18.28
N SER A 359 15.45 6.66 18.95
CA SER A 359 15.20 6.32 20.35
C SER A 359 15.79 7.32 21.35
N SER A 360 16.92 7.95 21.00
CA SER A 360 17.53 9.02 21.82
C SER A 360 16.60 10.23 22.03
N ASN A 361 15.72 10.53 21.08
CA ASN A 361 14.73 11.61 21.18
C ASN A 361 13.53 11.26 22.07
N ILE A 362 13.17 9.97 22.18
CA ILE A 362 12.08 9.50 23.06
C ILE A 362 12.45 9.73 24.54
N ASN A 363 13.73 9.61 24.87
CA ASN A 363 14.24 9.83 26.24
C ASN A 363 14.50 11.31 26.56
N ALA A 364 14.49 12.22 25.58
CA ALA A 364 14.67 13.66 25.81
C ALA A 364 13.35 14.39 26.12
N ALA A 365 12.20 13.78 25.79
CA ALA A 365 10.88 14.39 25.96
C ALA A 365 10.20 14.09 27.31
N SER A 366 10.82 13.30 28.20
CA SER A 366 10.19 12.80 29.43
C SER A 366 10.76 13.36 30.74
N ASP A 367 11.70 14.30 30.72
CA ASP A 367 12.20 14.93 31.96
C ASP A 367 12.27 16.47 31.85
N GLU A 368 11.15 17.13 32.19
CA GLU A 368 11.15 18.49 32.73
C GLU A 368 10.50 18.49 34.14
N PRO A 369 10.99 19.33 35.07
CA PRO A 369 11.38 18.86 36.39
C PRO A 369 10.31 19.10 37.47
N GLN A 370 9.37 18.17 37.63
CA GLN A 370 8.46 18.18 38.79
C GLN A 370 9.10 17.68 40.11
N HIS A 371 10.34 17.16 40.05
CA HIS A 371 11.02 16.59 41.22
C HIS A 371 11.77 17.60 42.12
N LEU A 372 11.85 18.88 41.74
CA LEU A 372 12.51 19.92 42.55
C LEU A 372 11.54 20.71 43.47
N ILE A 373 10.23 20.66 43.21
CA ILE A 373 9.23 21.37 44.01
C ILE A 373 8.78 20.52 45.23
N ASP A 374 8.80 19.19 45.10
CA ASP A 374 8.35 18.28 46.16
C ASP A 374 9.39 18.04 47.27
N ARG A 375 10.64 18.48 47.06
CA ARG A 375 11.71 18.37 48.07
C ARG A 375 11.68 19.49 49.12
N MET A 376 10.93 20.57 48.88
CA MET A 376 10.80 21.69 49.83
C MET A 376 9.54 21.65 50.71
N ARG A 377 8.63 20.67 50.52
CA ARG A 377 7.36 20.60 51.26
C ARG A 377 7.27 19.51 52.34
N ARG A 378 8.33 18.72 52.56
CA ARG A 378 8.40 17.72 53.64
C ARG A 378 9.67 17.86 54.46
N LYS A 379 9.73 18.90 55.29
CA LYS A 379 10.50 18.90 56.55
C LYS A 379 10.14 20.14 57.36
N SER A 380 9.04 20.03 58.12
CA SER A 380 8.72 20.94 59.22
C SER A 380 7.74 20.25 60.16
N SER A 381 8.27 19.42 61.08
CA SER A 381 7.64 19.17 62.38
C SER A 381 8.61 18.47 63.34
N ALA A 382 8.95 19.18 64.41
CA ALA A 382 9.21 18.69 65.76
C ALA A 382 10.62 18.13 66.13
N THR A 383 11.41 18.99 66.80
CA THR A 383 11.77 18.95 68.26
C THR A 383 13.28 19.09 68.52
N SER A 384 13.65 20.14 69.27
CA SER A 384 15.00 20.44 69.82
C SER A 384 15.36 19.54 71.03
N PRO A 385 16.59 19.53 71.61
CA PRO A 385 17.26 20.71 72.21
C PRO A 385 18.77 20.93 71.87
N GLU A 386 19.22 22.14 72.21
CA GLU A 386 20.54 22.82 72.19
C GLU A 386 21.71 22.12 72.95
N PRO A 387 22.98 22.64 73.00
CA PRO A 387 23.46 24.04 72.77
C PRO A 387 24.74 24.29 71.91
N SER A 388 24.75 25.44 71.22
CA SER A 388 25.77 26.53 71.05
C SER A 388 27.32 26.30 71.20
N PRO A 389 28.26 27.16 70.69
CA PRO A 389 28.11 28.53 70.13
C PRO A 389 29.05 28.99 68.94
N ARG A 390 28.77 30.22 68.40
CA ARG A 390 29.67 31.26 67.78
C ARG A 390 30.21 31.01 66.35
N ARG A 391 30.28 31.94 65.36
CA ARG A 391 30.09 33.42 65.19
C ARG A 391 30.08 33.74 63.64
N PRO A 392 30.04 34.99 63.13
CA PRO A 392 28.93 35.54 62.32
C PRO A 392 29.26 35.91 60.84
N LEU A 393 28.20 36.14 60.06
CA LEU A 393 28.16 36.83 58.75
C LEU A 393 28.54 38.32 58.84
N PRO A 394 28.83 38.96 57.69
CA PRO A 394 28.45 40.34 57.42
C PRO A 394 27.50 40.49 56.20
N PRO A 395 26.86 41.67 56.02
CA PRO A 395 25.53 41.80 55.43
C PRO A 395 25.51 42.35 53.99
N SER A 396 24.34 42.19 53.36
CA SER A 396 23.89 42.83 52.12
C SER A 396 23.91 44.36 52.16
N PRO A 397 23.75 45.02 51.00
CA PRO A 397 22.96 46.26 50.92
C PRO A 397 21.78 46.14 49.94
N PRO A 398 20.77 47.03 50.06
CA PRO A 398 19.41 46.81 49.55
C PRO A 398 18.99 47.74 48.40
N ALA A 399 17.94 47.29 47.70
CA ALA A 399 16.81 48.02 47.11
C ALA A 399 17.03 49.36 46.37
N SER A 400 16.45 49.46 45.16
CA SER A 400 15.34 50.41 44.96
C SER A 400 14.45 50.04 43.76
N PRO A 401 13.14 50.36 43.85
CA PRO A 401 12.08 49.99 42.89
C PRO A 401 11.75 51.16 41.95
N SER A 402 11.05 50.89 40.85
CA SER A 402 10.18 51.89 40.19
C SER A 402 9.15 51.19 39.32
N ASP A 403 7.91 51.21 39.81
CA ASP A 403 6.68 50.98 39.07
C ASP A 403 6.43 52.10 38.07
N THR A 404 5.92 51.78 36.89
CA THR A 404 4.80 52.51 36.28
C THR A 404 4.05 51.60 35.32
N ASN A 405 2.76 51.44 35.59
CA ASN A 405 1.78 50.75 34.77
C ASN A 405 1.24 51.63 33.62
N ILE A 406 0.40 50.98 32.81
CA ILE A 406 -0.71 51.45 31.96
C ILE A 406 -0.36 51.76 30.48
N ILE A 407 -0.78 50.90 29.53
CA ILE A 407 -2.06 50.93 28.77
C ILE A 407 -1.99 49.87 27.65
N SER A 408 -3.04 49.07 27.55
CA SER A 408 -3.33 48.10 26.48
C SER A 408 -3.62 48.75 25.13
N SER A 409 -3.12 48.16 24.04
CA SER A 409 -3.77 48.21 22.73
C SER A 409 -3.40 46.98 21.88
N THR A 410 -4.45 46.22 21.58
CA THR A 410 -4.60 45.07 20.69
C THR A 410 -4.28 45.38 19.22
N THR A 411 -3.46 44.54 18.59
CA THR A 411 -3.56 44.14 17.16
C THR A 411 -2.86 42.78 16.93
N PRO A 412 -3.31 41.99 15.94
CA PRO A 412 -3.28 40.52 15.97
C PRO A 412 -1.95 39.93 15.50
N PHE A 413 -1.46 38.92 16.23
CA PHE A 413 -0.41 38.05 15.74
C PHE A 413 -0.99 37.12 14.66
N LEU A 414 -0.52 37.29 13.43
CA LEU A 414 -0.61 36.31 12.37
C LEU A 414 0.03 34.98 12.85
N PRO A 415 -0.53 33.80 12.53
CA PRO A 415 0.15 32.54 12.80
C PRO A 415 1.40 32.46 11.91
N ALA A 416 2.56 32.41 12.54
CA ALA A 416 3.82 32.13 11.87
C ALA A 416 3.74 30.76 11.17
N PRO A 417 4.34 30.60 9.97
CA PRO A 417 4.41 29.30 9.31
C PRO A 417 5.13 28.31 10.22
N ALA A 418 4.60 27.09 10.30
CA ALA A 418 5.13 26.01 11.10
C ALA A 418 6.66 25.93 10.96
N ALA A 419 7.37 26.07 12.08
CA ALA A 419 8.81 25.90 12.11
C ALA A 419 9.15 24.45 11.66
N PRO A 420 10.19 24.25 10.83
CA PRO A 420 10.63 22.91 10.47
C PRO A 420 11.12 22.20 11.74
N PRO A 421 10.88 20.88 11.89
CA PRO A 421 11.46 20.12 12.99
C PRO A 421 12.98 20.27 12.98
N SER A 422 13.56 20.51 14.15
CA SER A 422 15.01 20.49 14.44
C SER A 422 15.71 19.31 13.73
N PRO A 423 16.99 19.44 13.32
CA PRO A 423 17.60 18.57 12.30
C PRO A 423 17.53 17.10 12.70
N THR A 424 16.49 16.44 12.22
CA THR A 424 16.36 14.99 12.19
C THR A 424 17.55 14.47 11.41
N GLY A 425 18.26 13.45 11.92
CA GLY A 425 19.27 12.75 11.12
C GLY A 425 18.70 12.38 9.74
N ASP A 426 19.54 12.35 8.70
CA ASP A 426 19.12 12.05 7.32
C ASP A 426 18.19 10.82 7.29
N PRO A 427 16.89 10.96 6.99
CA PRO A 427 15.92 9.87 7.03
C PRO A 427 16.33 8.69 6.14
N SER A 428 17.06 8.98 5.07
CA SER A 428 17.63 7.96 4.17
C SER A 428 18.62 7.08 4.91
N LYS A 429 19.43 7.62 5.84
CA LYS A 429 20.32 6.82 6.69
C LYS A 429 19.56 5.99 7.72
N GLY A 430 18.39 6.44 8.15
CA GLY A 430 17.48 5.65 8.97
C GLY A 430 17.01 4.40 8.23
N ASP A 431 16.58 4.55 6.97
CA ASP A 431 16.20 3.41 6.12
C ASP A 431 17.32 2.38 5.97
N ILE A 432 18.57 2.83 5.80
CA ILE A 432 19.72 1.91 5.68
C ILE A 432 19.91 1.08 6.94
N TYR A 433 19.74 1.68 8.12
CA TYR A 433 19.82 0.95 9.38
C TYR A 433 18.73 -0.11 9.47
N SER A 434 17.48 0.29 9.22
CA SER A 434 16.33 -0.61 9.25
C SER A 434 16.45 -1.74 8.22
N LEU A 435 16.93 -1.45 7.01
CA LEU A 435 17.24 -2.46 5.99
C LEU A 435 18.36 -3.42 6.47
N GLY A 436 19.34 -2.92 7.22
CA GLY A 436 20.38 -3.72 7.87
C GLY A 436 19.79 -4.71 8.89
N CYS A 437 18.80 -4.28 9.68
CA CYS A 437 18.06 -5.15 10.59
C CYS A 437 17.37 -6.29 9.82
N ILE A 438 16.68 -5.97 8.72
CA ILE A 438 16.02 -6.93 7.83
C ILE A 438 17.02 -7.93 7.24
N TYR A 439 18.17 -7.46 6.76
CA TYR A 439 19.23 -8.31 6.20
C TYR A 439 19.72 -9.33 7.22
N LEU A 440 19.89 -8.92 8.48
CA LEU A 440 20.37 -9.82 9.52
C LEU A 440 19.32 -10.88 9.90
N GLU A 441 18.02 -10.54 9.87
CA GLU A 441 16.94 -11.54 10.00
C GLU A 441 16.95 -12.54 8.83
N LEU A 442 17.07 -12.06 7.58
CA LEU A 442 17.15 -12.91 6.38
C LEU A 442 18.37 -13.85 6.41
N LEU A 443 19.54 -13.35 6.78
CA LEU A 443 20.77 -14.15 6.92
C LEU A 443 20.65 -15.16 8.09
N THR A 444 19.96 -14.80 9.17
CA THR A 444 19.68 -15.68 10.31
C THR A 444 18.87 -16.91 9.88
N ILE A 445 17.76 -16.70 9.16
CA ILE A 445 16.91 -17.80 8.69
C ILE A 445 17.58 -18.60 7.56
N LEU A 446 18.37 -17.96 6.70
CA LEU A 446 19.18 -18.62 5.67
C LEU A 446 20.16 -19.62 6.30
N MET A 447 20.74 -19.25 7.45
CA MET A 447 21.61 -20.08 8.28
C MET A 447 20.86 -21.09 9.17
N LYS A 448 19.55 -21.26 8.97
CA LYS A 448 18.67 -22.17 9.72
C LYS A 448 18.57 -21.87 11.22
N ARG A 449 18.76 -20.62 11.60
CA ARG A 449 18.42 -20.13 12.95
C ARG A 449 17.05 -19.46 12.91
N SER A 450 16.42 -19.24 14.07
CA SER A 450 15.09 -18.61 14.12
C SER A 450 15.17 -17.17 14.57
N SER A 451 14.25 -16.32 14.08
CA SER A 451 14.15 -14.92 14.52
C SER A 451 13.99 -14.82 16.05
N ARG A 452 13.19 -15.73 16.65
CA ARG A 452 13.05 -15.82 18.12
C ARG A 452 14.36 -16.11 18.84
N SER A 453 15.22 -16.98 18.28
CA SER A 453 16.54 -17.25 18.90
C SER A 453 17.45 -16.04 18.84
N PHE A 454 17.35 -15.25 17.76
CA PHE A 454 18.14 -14.04 17.59
C PHE A 454 17.66 -12.91 18.52
N SER A 455 16.35 -12.64 18.58
CA SER A 455 15.77 -11.66 19.51
C SER A 455 16.16 -11.96 20.97
N ARG A 456 16.11 -13.23 21.40
CA ARG A 456 16.58 -13.65 22.74
C ARG A 456 18.07 -13.41 22.98
N HIS A 457 18.89 -13.55 21.95
CA HIS A 457 20.33 -13.28 22.05
C HIS A 457 20.60 -11.77 22.16
N ARG A 458 19.93 -10.94 21.36
CA ARG A 458 20.02 -9.47 21.47
C ARG A 458 19.56 -8.96 22.84
N ALA A 459 18.50 -9.56 23.38
CA ALA A 459 17.97 -9.22 24.70
C ALA A 459 18.81 -9.74 25.88
N SER A 460 19.89 -10.48 25.62
CA SER A 460 20.71 -11.04 26.70
C SER A 460 21.53 -9.95 27.37
N ASN A 461 21.31 -9.75 28.67
CA ASN A 461 22.07 -8.82 29.49
C ASN A 461 22.97 -9.62 30.44
N ASN A 462 24.28 -9.48 30.30
CA ASN A 462 25.27 -10.16 31.15
C ASN A 462 25.29 -9.62 32.61
N ALA A 463 24.54 -8.55 32.92
CA ALA A 463 24.68 -7.82 34.18
C ALA A 463 23.69 -8.18 35.30
N GLN A 464 22.49 -8.73 35.05
CA GLN A 464 21.54 -9.08 36.14
C GLN A 464 20.62 -10.27 35.84
N PRO A 465 20.37 -11.15 36.84
CA PRO A 465 19.34 -12.18 36.72
C PRO A 465 17.93 -11.56 36.68
N PRO A 466 16.99 -12.15 35.91
CA PRO A 466 15.66 -11.58 35.74
C PRO A 466 14.90 -11.53 37.07
N ARG A 467 14.41 -10.35 37.45
CA ARG A 467 13.46 -10.21 38.56
C ARG A 467 12.09 -10.71 38.12
N ARG A 468 11.35 -11.36 39.04
CA ARG A 468 10.06 -12.05 38.76
C ARG A 468 8.97 -11.17 38.13
N ASN A 469 9.09 -9.83 38.22
CA ASN A 469 8.15 -8.83 37.70
C ASN A 469 8.85 -7.76 36.82
N ALA A 470 10.04 -8.03 36.28
CA ALA A 470 10.70 -7.08 35.37
C ALA A 470 10.01 -7.08 33.99
N PRO A 471 9.92 -5.92 33.31
CA PRO A 471 9.51 -5.88 31.91
C PRO A 471 10.42 -6.77 31.05
N PRO A 472 9.93 -7.26 29.90
CA PRO A 472 10.76 -8.00 28.95
C PRO A 472 12.05 -7.22 28.63
N ALA A 473 13.18 -7.93 28.54
CA ALA A 473 14.44 -7.31 28.18
C ALA A 473 14.35 -6.72 26.76
N ASP A 474 14.89 -5.51 26.60
CA ASP A 474 14.88 -4.79 25.32
C ASP A 474 15.65 -5.62 24.27
N SER A 475 14.94 -6.00 23.21
CA SER A 475 15.46 -6.83 22.13
C SER A 475 15.68 -6.07 20.82
N SER A 476 15.57 -4.74 20.89
CA SER A 476 15.82 -3.85 19.74
C SER A 476 17.26 -4.00 19.26
N PHE A 477 17.46 -3.75 17.96
CA PHE A 477 18.78 -3.89 17.34
C PHE A 477 19.79 -2.87 17.88
N HIS A 478 19.31 -1.72 18.36
CA HIS A 478 20.16 -0.63 18.82
C HIS A 478 20.46 -0.66 20.33
N HIS A 479 19.77 -1.49 21.13
CA HIS A 479 20.00 -1.55 22.58
C HIS A 479 21.30 -2.26 22.97
N ASN A 480 21.59 -3.41 22.34
CA ASN A 480 22.75 -4.24 22.69
C ASN A 480 23.58 -4.61 21.45
N THR A 481 24.32 -3.63 20.93
CA THR A 481 25.14 -3.77 19.72
C THR A 481 26.18 -4.89 19.83
N ALA A 482 26.75 -5.12 21.02
CA ALA A 482 27.75 -6.18 21.24
C ALA A 482 27.17 -7.58 20.99
N GLU A 483 25.94 -7.85 21.43
CA GLU A 483 25.29 -9.14 21.15
C GLU A 483 24.86 -9.27 19.68
N VAL A 484 24.54 -8.16 19.00
CA VAL A 484 24.33 -8.17 17.54
C VAL A 484 25.62 -8.57 16.80
N GLU A 485 26.75 -7.98 17.16
CA GLU A 485 28.07 -8.30 16.58
C GLU A 485 28.51 -9.74 16.90
N SER A 486 28.24 -10.21 18.12
CA SER A 486 28.47 -11.59 18.53
C SER A 486 27.65 -12.57 17.68
N TRP A 487 26.37 -12.28 17.45
CA TRP A 487 25.52 -13.08 16.56
C TRP A 487 26.08 -13.15 15.14
N VAL A 488 26.45 -12.00 14.58
CA VAL A 488 27.06 -11.92 13.24
C VAL A 488 28.34 -12.75 13.16
N SER A 489 29.20 -12.67 14.19
CA SER A 489 30.43 -13.45 14.27
C SER A 489 30.16 -14.96 14.29
N ASN A 490 29.12 -15.38 15.02
CA ASN A 490 28.67 -16.77 15.07
C ASN A 490 28.13 -17.25 13.70
N LEU A 491 27.32 -16.44 13.02
CA LEU A 491 26.83 -16.75 11.68
C LEU A 491 27.99 -16.85 10.66
N ALA A 492 28.96 -15.94 10.73
CA ALA A 492 30.12 -15.95 9.85
C ALA A 492 31.00 -17.19 10.08
N LYS A 493 31.17 -17.62 11.34
CA LYS A 493 31.88 -18.86 11.69
C LYS A 493 31.17 -20.08 11.09
N ASP A 494 29.85 -20.16 11.23
CA ASP A 494 29.04 -21.25 10.68
C ASP A 494 29.07 -21.28 9.14
N ALA A 495 29.05 -20.11 8.49
CA ALA A 495 29.12 -20.00 7.04
C ALA A 495 30.47 -20.50 6.49
N ARG A 496 31.58 -20.18 7.16
CA ARG A 496 32.93 -20.65 6.76
C ARG A 496 33.09 -22.17 6.82
N GLN A 497 32.29 -22.86 7.62
CA GLN A 497 32.29 -24.33 7.70
C GLN A 497 31.53 -24.99 6.54
N LYS A 498 30.90 -24.23 5.65
CA LYS A 498 30.14 -24.77 4.51
C LYS A 498 30.97 -24.67 3.24
N GLU A 499 31.08 -25.78 2.52
CA GLU A 499 31.88 -25.86 1.29
C GLU A 499 31.21 -25.20 0.06
N ASP A 500 29.87 -25.16 0.06
CA ASP A 500 29.08 -24.60 -1.05
C ASP A 500 29.42 -23.12 -1.25
N ARG A 501 29.71 -22.75 -2.50
CA ARG A 501 30.09 -21.39 -2.92
C ARG A 501 29.10 -20.33 -2.42
N LEU A 502 27.82 -20.66 -2.30
CA LEU A 502 26.78 -19.76 -1.78
C LEU A 502 27.15 -19.18 -0.40
N PHE A 503 27.82 -19.96 0.46
CA PHE A 503 28.18 -19.52 1.81
C PHE A 503 29.43 -18.62 1.87
N ARG A 504 30.22 -18.58 0.79
CA ARG A 504 31.38 -17.67 0.70
C ARG A 504 30.93 -16.22 0.66
N GLY A 505 29.83 -15.93 -0.03
CA GLY A 505 29.24 -14.59 -0.07
C GLY A 505 28.63 -14.13 1.26
N ILE A 506 28.16 -15.06 2.11
CA ILE A 506 27.49 -14.73 3.38
C ILE A 506 28.39 -13.90 4.30
N THR A 507 29.69 -14.21 4.37
CA THR A 507 30.62 -13.41 5.20
C THR A 507 30.71 -11.96 4.70
N HIS A 508 30.69 -11.75 3.39
CA HIS A 508 30.69 -10.41 2.82
C HIS A 508 29.36 -9.67 3.05
N LEU A 509 28.22 -10.38 2.96
CA LEU A 509 26.90 -9.81 3.27
C LEU A 509 26.79 -9.41 4.75
N LEU A 510 27.30 -10.23 5.66
CA LEU A 510 27.34 -9.93 7.10
C LEU A 510 28.19 -8.67 7.39
N ASN A 511 29.34 -8.52 6.73
CA ASN A 511 30.17 -7.32 6.88
C ASN A 511 29.48 -6.06 6.33
N LEU A 512 28.78 -6.16 5.20
CA LEU A 512 27.95 -5.07 4.68
C LEU A 512 26.83 -4.72 5.67
N THR A 513 26.16 -5.74 6.22
CA THR A 513 25.07 -5.60 7.18
C THR A 513 25.53 -4.88 8.46
N LEU A 514 26.72 -5.20 8.99
CA LEU A 514 27.29 -4.48 10.13
C LEU A 514 27.56 -3.00 9.82
N ARG A 515 28.01 -2.67 8.59
CA ARG A 515 28.18 -1.26 8.18
C ARG A 515 26.84 -0.52 8.08
N MET A 516 25.78 -1.20 7.64
CA MET A 516 24.43 -0.64 7.61
C MET A 516 23.89 -0.37 9.02
N LEU A 517 24.22 -1.24 9.97
CA LEU A 517 23.86 -1.14 11.39
C LEU A 517 24.77 -0.21 12.21
N SER A 518 25.58 0.65 11.58
CA SER A 518 26.42 1.58 12.33
C SER A 518 25.56 2.51 13.22
N PRO A 519 25.92 2.72 14.50
CA PRO A 519 25.23 3.67 15.36
C PRO A 519 25.26 5.09 14.80
N HIS A 520 26.36 5.48 14.14
CA HIS A 520 26.51 6.80 13.54
C HIS A 520 25.92 6.81 12.12
N PRO A 521 24.90 7.67 11.82
CA PRO A 521 24.24 7.69 10.52
C PRO A 521 25.19 7.92 9.32
N MET A 522 26.25 8.71 9.51
CA MET A 522 27.19 9.06 8.44
C MET A 522 28.09 7.90 8.02
N ASP A 523 28.32 6.93 8.90
CA ASP A 523 29.13 5.74 8.59
C ASP A 523 28.33 4.70 7.78
N ARG A 524 27.01 4.84 7.75
CA ARG A 524 26.13 3.94 7.00
C ARG A 524 26.31 4.20 5.50
N PRO A 525 26.42 3.16 4.66
CA PRO A 525 26.53 3.31 3.20
C PRO A 525 25.27 3.95 2.59
N SER A 526 25.33 4.34 1.31
CA SER A 526 24.12 4.72 0.56
C SER A 526 23.35 3.48 0.11
N ALA A 527 22.04 3.59 -0.13
CA ALA A 527 21.23 2.49 -0.66
C ALA A 527 21.77 2.00 -2.01
N ARG A 528 22.20 2.94 -2.86
CA ARG A 528 22.87 2.67 -4.14
C ARG A 528 24.09 1.77 -3.97
N PHE A 529 24.96 2.09 -3.02
CA PHE A 529 26.14 1.28 -2.72
C PHE A 529 25.75 -0.10 -2.18
N CYS A 530 24.72 -0.18 -1.33
CA CYS A 530 24.22 -1.46 -0.83
C CYS A 530 23.70 -2.36 -1.95
N GLU A 531 22.93 -1.82 -2.90
CA GLU A 531 22.42 -2.56 -4.07
C GLU A 531 23.56 -3.13 -4.91
N GLU A 532 24.47 -2.26 -5.36
CA GLU A 532 25.64 -2.66 -6.17
C GLU A 532 26.49 -3.71 -5.42
N ARG A 533 26.71 -3.49 -4.12
CA ARG A 533 27.55 -4.39 -3.34
C ARG A 533 26.89 -5.75 -3.12
N VAL A 534 25.57 -5.80 -2.90
CA VAL A 534 24.84 -7.07 -2.82
C VAL A 534 24.92 -7.79 -4.17
N TYR A 535 24.69 -7.10 -5.29
CA TYR A 535 24.79 -7.69 -6.63
C TYR A 535 26.15 -8.36 -6.86
N GLU A 536 27.23 -7.63 -6.60
CA GLU A 536 28.60 -8.14 -6.73
C GLU A 536 28.84 -9.37 -5.86
N ILE A 537 28.40 -9.35 -4.60
CA ILE A 537 28.60 -10.48 -3.68
C ILE A 537 27.85 -11.71 -4.18
N LEU A 538 26.61 -11.55 -4.66
CA LEU A 538 25.80 -12.68 -5.12
C LEU A 538 26.39 -13.32 -6.40
N THR A 539 26.80 -12.51 -7.35
CA THR A 539 27.36 -12.96 -8.63
C THR A 539 28.78 -13.50 -8.47
N ASN A 540 29.67 -12.72 -7.86
CA ASN A 540 31.09 -13.05 -7.82
C ASN A 540 31.44 -14.03 -6.70
N ASN A 541 30.86 -13.87 -5.51
CA ASN A 541 31.23 -14.66 -4.33
C ASN A 541 30.29 -15.85 -4.09
N SER A 542 28.98 -15.70 -4.29
CA SER A 542 27.99 -16.76 -4.04
C SER A 542 27.72 -17.69 -5.24
N GLY A 543 28.13 -17.28 -6.46
CA GLY A 543 27.93 -18.08 -7.67
C GLY A 543 26.46 -18.16 -8.10
N VAL A 544 25.71 -17.08 -7.87
CA VAL A 544 24.36 -16.88 -8.41
C VAL A 544 24.50 -16.34 -9.83
N GLU A 545 23.88 -16.99 -10.82
CA GLU A 545 24.06 -16.66 -12.25
C GLU A 545 23.45 -15.31 -12.67
N GLY A 546 22.58 -14.74 -11.83
CA GLY A 546 21.99 -13.41 -11.98
C GLY A 546 20.95 -13.18 -10.90
N THR A 547 20.75 -11.94 -10.47
CA THR A 547 19.67 -11.56 -9.55
C THR A 547 18.47 -11.07 -10.34
N HIS A 548 17.28 -11.08 -9.73
CA HIS A 548 16.05 -10.58 -10.36
C HIS A 548 16.23 -9.16 -10.94
N CYS A 549 16.58 -8.15 -10.12
CA CYS A 549 16.77 -6.78 -10.61
C CYS A 549 18.10 -6.57 -11.36
N GLY A 550 19.12 -7.38 -11.09
CA GLY A 550 20.42 -7.26 -11.76
C GLY A 550 20.41 -7.84 -13.18
N SER A 551 19.51 -8.77 -13.48
CA SER A 551 19.33 -9.32 -14.82
C SER A 551 18.80 -8.27 -15.80
N ALA A 552 17.94 -7.34 -15.37
CA ALA A 552 17.45 -6.23 -16.20
C ALA A 552 18.56 -5.25 -16.65
N ARG A 553 19.68 -5.21 -15.94
CA ARG A 553 20.85 -4.38 -16.29
C ARG A 553 21.81 -5.04 -17.27
N MET A 554 21.84 -6.37 -17.30
CA MET A 554 22.70 -7.13 -18.22
C MET A 554 22.32 -6.92 -19.70
N TRP A 555 21.09 -6.46 -19.98
CA TRP A 555 20.59 -6.24 -21.35
C TRP A 555 20.81 -4.81 -21.88
N ARG A 556 21.54 -3.93 -21.16
CA ARG A 556 21.78 -2.54 -21.62
C ARG A 556 23.20 -2.21 -22.09
N VAL A 557 24.08 -3.19 -22.24
CA VAL A 557 25.36 -2.97 -22.94
C VAL A 557 25.71 -4.20 -23.78
N VAL A 558 25.27 -4.18 -25.04
CA VAL A 558 25.91 -4.92 -26.13
C VAL A 558 26.34 -3.86 -27.15
N ASP A 559 27.65 -3.72 -27.39
CA ASP A 559 28.25 -2.85 -28.41
C ASP A 559 27.91 -1.35 -28.38
N GLY A 560 27.82 -0.75 -27.20
CA GLY A 560 27.95 0.71 -27.06
C GLY A 560 26.84 1.56 -27.71
N MET A 561 25.68 0.98 -28.03
CA MET A 561 24.49 1.72 -28.47
C MET A 561 23.35 1.54 -27.46
N VAL A 562 22.82 2.68 -26.98
CA VAL A 562 21.66 2.74 -26.08
C VAL A 562 20.40 2.68 -26.95
N GLU A 563 19.74 1.52 -27.00
CA GLU A 563 18.36 1.45 -27.49
C GLU A 563 17.37 1.47 -26.33
N VAL A 564 16.40 2.40 -26.41
CA VAL A 564 15.25 2.48 -25.51
C VAL A 564 14.19 1.52 -26.04
N ALA A 565 14.04 0.35 -25.41
CA ALA A 565 12.89 -0.49 -25.69
C ALA A 565 11.65 0.08 -25.00
N ARG A 566 10.77 0.71 -25.79
CA ARG A 566 9.34 0.85 -25.44
C ARG A 566 8.75 -0.55 -25.25
N ALA A 567 7.86 -0.68 -24.27
CA ALA A 567 7.05 -1.88 -24.08
C ALA A 567 6.29 -2.20 -25.39
N VAL A 568 6.45 -3.42 -25.88
CA VAL A 568 5.64 -3.94 -27.00
C VAL A 568 4.33 -4.49 -26.39
N PRO A 569 3.14 -4.10 -26.87
CA PRO A 569 1.89 -4.68 -26.42
C PRO A 569 1.79 -6.14 -26.88
N GLU A 570 1.20 -7.00 -26.04
CA GLU A 570 0.82 -8.36 -26.43
C GLU A 570 -0.16 -8.30 -27.61
N VAL A 571 0.25 -8.83 -28.76
CA VAL A 571 -0.66 -9.08 -29.89
C VAL A 571 -1.19 -10.51 -29.76
N GLY A 572 -2.51 -10.61 -29.68
CA GLY A 572 -3.27 -11.84 -29.55
C GLY A 572 -2.99 -12.83 -30.68
N SER A 573 -3.02 -14.11 -30.30
CA SER A 573 -2.95 -15.24 -31.21
C SER A 573 -4.21 -15.33 -32.07
N GLU A 574 -4.14 -14.89 -33.33
CA GLU A 574 -5.10 -15.31 -34.34
C GLU A 574 -4.71 -16.66 -34.96
N VAL A 575 -5.73 -17.49 -35.07
CA VAL A 575 -5.73 -18.84 -35.59
C VAL A 575 -5.62 -18.79 -37.12
N ALA A 576 -4.54 -19.33 -37.69
CA ALA A 576 -4.46 -19.62 -39.12
C ALA A 576 -4.44 -21.14 -39.33
N GLY A 577 -5.60 -21.68 -39.70
CA GLY A 577 -5.73 -23.03 -40.21
C GLY A 577 -5.36 -23.12 -41.69
N GLY A 578 -4.87 -24.30 -42.08
CA GLY A 578 -5.15 -24.86 -43.40
C GLY A 578 -4.10 -24.68 -44.50
N GLY A 579 -3.30 -25.73 -44.69
CA GLY A 579 -3.28 -26.43 -45.98
C GLY A 579 -2.12 -26.15 -46.95
N GLY A 580 -1.35 -27.22 -47.22
CA GLY A 580 -1.12 -27.62 -48.62
C GLY A 580 0.31 -27.50 -49.18
N ARG A 581 1.00 -28.65 -49.15
CA ARG A 581 1.77 -29.30 -50.26
C ARG A 581 2.77 -28.46 -51.10
N GLY A 582 3.99 -29.01 -51.19
CA GLY A 582 4.70 -29.09 -52.48
C GLY A 582 6.22 -29.01 -52.42
N GLN A 583 6.88 -30.18 -52.58
CA GLN A 583 8.16 -30.48 -53.26
C GLN A 583 8.95 -29.27 -53.80
N ASN A 584 10.24 -29.09 -53.50
CA ASN A 584 11.39 -29.98 -53.76
C ASN A 584 12.56 -29.66 -52.82
#